data_AF-A0A965B150-F1
#
_entry.id   AF-A0A965B150-F1
#
_cell.length_a   1.000
_cell.length_b   1.000
_cell.length_c   1.000
_cell.angle_alpha   90.00
_cell.angle_beta   90.00
_cell.angle_gamma   90.00
#
_symmetry.space_group_name_H-M   'P 1'
#
loop_
_entity.id
_entity.type
_entity.pdbx_description
1 polymer ?
#
loop_
_entity_poly.entity_id
_entity_poly.type
_entity_poly.pdbx_seq_one_letter_code
_entity_poly.pdbx_strand_id
1 'polypeptide(L)'
;FYTIYKSDKRIQSDVRIICSTDKKLDQLVENGSFASVLYAELKTASLSMPRLLALPADEMEGLVDGFAQQTLQNHDLDNVLLLSDKERTKISSQRPISFSCLKEQVQQLVLHKSQVNNIYYEAHLDSENKVSDPLLAQAARLGKKALKDPKTLALLWDKFGNQNKIALFLGVHRSTVSRRCKDLGL
;
A
#
# COMPACT_ATOMS: atom_id res chain seq x y z
N PHE A 1 -14.07 -5.14 24.76
CA PHE A 1 -14.32 -5.53 26.15
C PHE A 1 -13.04 -5.35 26.94
N TYR A 2 -13.00 -4.40 27.89
CA TYR A 2 -11.87 -4.20 28.80
C TYR A 2 -12.17 -4.93 30.10
N THR A 3 -11.39 -5.95 30.44
CA THR A 3 -11.58 -6.73 31.67
C THR A 3 -10.81 -6.03 32.78
N ILE A 4 -11.53 -5.42 33.72
CA ILE A 4 -10.92 -4.80 34.89
C ILE A 4 -10.37 -5.92 35.78
N TYR A 5 -9.07 -6.19 35.70
CA TYR A 5 -8.38 -7.02 36.67
C TYR A 5 -8.18 -6.23 37.97
N LYS A 6 -9.17 -6.28 38.86
CA LYS A 6 -8.95 -5.89 40.27
C LYS A 6 -8.22 -7.02 40.97
N SER A 7 -6.89 -6.96 40.93
CA SER A 7 -6.01 -7.74 41.80
C SER A 7 -5.63 -6.87 43.00
N ASP A 8 -5.71 -7.40 44.22
CA ASP A 8 -5.27 -6.68 45.45
C ASP A 8 -3.76 -6.47 45.51
N LYS A 9 -2.99 -7.12 44.63
CA LYS A 9 -1.55 -6.89 44.50
C LYS A 9 -1.30 -5.61 43.71
N ARG A 10 -0.76 -4.59 44.38
CA ARG A 10 -0.19 -3.40 43.74
C ARG A 10 1.08 -3.80 42.99
N ILE A 11 1.09 -3.59 41.68
CA ILE A 11 2.28 -3.74 40.85
C ILE A 11 2.83 -2.34 40.59
N GLN A 12 4.08 -2.11 40.99
CA GLN A 12 4.79 -0.90 40.61
C GLN A 12 5.37 -1.13 39.21
N SER A 13 5.09 -0.19 38.30
CA SER A 13 5.59 -0.21 36.94
C SER A 13 6.21 1.15 36.63
N ASP A 14 7.45 1.13 36.16
CA ASP A 14 8.13 2.32 35.68
C ASP A 14 7.93 2.40 34.16
N VAL A 15 7.07 3.32 33.71
CA VAL A 15 6.60 3.39 32.33
C VAL A 15 6.65 4.80 31.78
N ARG A 16 7.13 4.92 30.54
CA ARG A 16 7.04 6.15 29.75
C ARG A 16 5.80 6.10 28.87
N ILE A 17 4.87 7.01 29.09
CA ILE A 17 3.63 7.10 28.33
C ILE A 17 3.81 8.08 27.17
N ILE A 18 3.51 7.64 25.95
CA ILE A 18 3.50 8.48 24.74
C ILE A 18 2.11 8.35 24.12
N CYS A 19 1.43 9.47 23.91
CA CYS A 19 0.07 9.52 23.37
C CYS A 19 0.02 10.44 22.15
N SER A 20 -0.89 10.16 21.23
CA SER A 20 -1.23 11.04 20.10
C SER A 20 -2.74 11.13 19.94
N THR A 21 -3.21 12.27 19.44
CA THR A 21 -4.64 12.52 19.19
C THR A 21 -4.79 13.43 17.98
N ASP A 22 -5.81 13.18 17.17
CA ASP A 22 -6.27 14.02 16.07
C ASP A 22 -7.30 15.08 16.51
N LYS A 23 -7.89 14.90 17.70
CA LYS A 23 -8.88 15.80 18.30
C LYS A 23 -8.23 16.85 19.20
N LYS A 24 -8.87 18.02 19.26
CA LYS A 24 -8.51 19.10 20.20
C LYS A 24 -8.96 18.74 21.61
N LEU A 25 -8.00 18.45 22.49
CA LEU A 25 -8.28 18.06 23.88
C LEU A 25 -8.93 19.17 24.70
N ASP A 26 -8.60 20.45 24.44
CA ASP A 26 -9.21 21.60 25.13
C ASP A 26 -10.74 21.54 25.06
N GLN A 27 -11.28 21.32 23.87
CA GLN A 27 -12.74 21.23 23.64
C GLN A 27 -13.37 20.02 24.32
N LEU A 28 -12.64 18.91 24.43
CA LEU A 28 -13.14 17.70 25.08
C LEU A 28 -13.16 17.85 26.61
N VAL A 29 -12.25 18.64 27.17
CA VAL A 29 -12.27 18.99 28.59
C VAL A 29 -13.43 19.94 28.90
N GLU A 30 -13.65 20.95 28.06
CA GLU A 30 -14.80 21.87 28.18
C GLU A 30 -16.14 21.13 28.12
N ASN A 31 -16.26 20.14 27.22
CA ASN A 31 -17.45 19.32 27.07
C ASN A 31 -17.59 18.21 28.13
N GLY A 32 -16.72 18.15 29.14
CA GLY A 32 -16.75 17.15 30.21
C GLY A 32 -16.46 15.70 29.75
N SER A 33 -16.05 15.51 28.49
CA SER A 33 -15.75 14.19 27.91
C SER A 33 -14.32 13.73 28.20
N PHE A 34 -13.46 14.62 28.70
CA PHE A 34 -12.08 14.33 29.05
C PHE A 34 -11.71 14.88 30.43
N ALA A 35 -10.92 14.12 31.18
CA ALA A 35 -10.52 14.49 32.54
C ALA A 35 -9.54 15.67 32.52
N SER A 36 -9.89 16.75 33.22
CA SER A 36 -9.06 17.97 33.32
C SER A 36 -7.70 17.70 33.96
N VAL A 37 -7.64 16.85 34.99
CA VAL A 37 -6.40 16.47 35.68
C VAL A 37 -5.42 15.79 34.73
N LEU A 38 -5.91 14.82 33.94
CA LEU A 38 -5.09 14.11 32.96
C LEU A 38 -4.62 15.06 31.84
N TYR A 39 -5.47 15.99 31.43
CA TYR A 39 -5.11 16.96 30.41
C TYR A 39 -3.96 17.88 30.85
N ALA A 40 -3.96 18.35 32.10
CA ALA A 40 -2.90 19.21 32.64
C ALA A 40 -1.53 18.51 32.60
N GLU A 41 -1.48 17.23 32.99
CA GLU A 41 -0.25 16.43 32.93
C GLU A 41 0.24 16.23 31.48
N LEU A 42 -0.66 15.84 30.57
CA LEU A 42 -0.31 15.59 29.17
C LEU A 42 0.09 16.87 28.42
N LYS A 43 -0.49 18.02 28.77
CA LYS A 43 -0.19 19.31 28.14
C LYS A 43 1.23 19.79 28.43
N THR A 44 1.79 19.42 29.59
CA THR A 44 3.14 19.83 30.00
C THR A 44 4.21 19.36 29.01
N ALA A 45 4.01 18.21 28.37
CA ALA A 45 4.94 17.62 27.40
C ALA A 45 4.26 17.34 26.05
N SER A 46 3.54 18.33 25.50
CA SER A 46 2.87 18.20 24.21
C SER A 46 3.72 18.72 23.05
N LEU A 47 3.81 17.95 21.98
CA LEU A 47 4.32 18.40 20.68
C LEU A 47 3.15 18.48 19.68
N SER A 48 3.11 19.55 18.89
CA SER A 48 2.15 19.70 17.80
C SER A 48 2.80 19.33 16.47
N MET A 49 2.17 18.42 15.72
CA MET A 49 2.65 18.04 14.39
C MET A 49 2.04 18.99 13.33
N PRO A 50 2.84 19.57 12.43
CA PRO A 50 2.32 20.40 11.35
C PRO A 50 1.52 19.55 10.36
N ARG A 51 0.60 20.21 9.65
CA ARG A 51 -0.14 19.58 8.56
C ARG A 51 0.78 19.38 7.37
N LEU A 52 0.56 18.31 6.61
CA LEU A 52 1.32 18.04 5.38
C LEU A 52 1.28 19.22 4.39
N LEU A 53 0.14 19.91 4.30
CA LEU A 53 -0.04 21.07 3.43
C LEU A 53 0.82 22.29 3.82
N ALA A 54 1.23 22.36 5.09
CA ALA A 54 2.04 23.46 5.60
C ALA A 54 3.55 23.23 5.40
N LEU A 55 3.95 22.05 4.91
CA LEU A 55 5.35 21.74 4.63
C LEU A 55 5.85 22.53 3.41
N PRO A 56 7.12 22.97 3.42
CA PRO A 56 7.75 23.57 2.26
C PRO A 56 7.89 22.54 1.12
N ALA A 57 7.98 23.03 -0.12
CA ALA A 57 8.06 22.19 -1.31
C ALA A 57 9.28 21.25 -1.27
N ASP A 58 10.43 21.75 -0.81
CA ASP A 58 11.69 20.98 -0.76
C ASP A 58 11.58 19.77 0.19
N GLU A 59 10.93 19.94 1.35
CA GLU A 59 10.70 18.84 2.29
C GLU A 59 9.68 17.83 1.74
N MET A 60 8.69 18.31 0.98
CA MET A 60 7.73 17.43 0.29
C MET A 60 8.41 16.56 -0.77
N GLU A 61 9.36 17.13 -1.53
CA GLU A 61 10.16 16.36 -2.50
C GLU A 61 11.05 15.33 -1.80
N GLY A 62 11.72 15.72 -0.70
CA GLY A 62 12.50 14.79 0.11
C GLY A 62 11.65 13.65 0.70
N LEU A 63 10.40 13.94 1.08
CA LEU A 63 9.46 12.93 1.57
C LEU A 63 9.01 11.96 0.47
N VAL A 64 8.75 12.47 -0.73
CA VAL A 64 8.44 11.66 -1.92
C VAL A 64 9.60 10.71 -2.23
N ASP A 65 10.84 11.22 -2.21
CA ASP A 65 12.04 10.44 -2.46
C ASP A 65 12.24 9.36 -1.39
N GLY A 66 12.02 9.70 -0.11
CA GLY A 66 12.06 8.75 0.99
C GLY A 66 11.05 7.61 0.84
N PHE A 67 9.81 7.93 0.46
CA PHE A 67 8.79 6.90 0.20
C PHE A 67 9.10 6.06 -1.05
N ALA A 68 9.66 6.67 -2.09
CA ALA A 68 10.08 5.94 -3.28
C ALA A 68 11.19 4.94 -2.93
N GLN A 69 12.21 5.38 -2.19
CA GLN A 69 13.30 4.53 -1.73
C GLN A 69 12.81 3.39 -0.83
N GLN A 70 11.91 3.67 0.12
CA GLN A 70 11.30 2.63 0.95
C GLN A 70 10.52 1.62 0.10
N THR A 71 9.81 2.09 -0.93
CA THR A 71 9.08 1.19 -1.84
C THR A 71 10.03 0.31 -2.63
N LEU A 72 11.13 0.87 -3.14
CA LEU A 72 12.14 0.10 -3.88
C LEU A 72 12.78 -0.98 -2.99
N GLN A 73 13.10 -0.64 -1.74
CA GLN A 73 13.64 -1.59 -0.76
C GLN A 73 12.66 -2.69 -0.36
N ASN A 74 11.38 -2.36 -0.18
CA ASN A 74 10.37 -3.33 0.24
C ASN A 74 9.98 -4.33 -0.85
N HIS A 75 10.16 -3.97 -2.13
CA HIS A 75 9.74 -4.77 -3.29
C HIS A 75 10.92 -5.32 -4.10
N ASP A 76 12.16 -5.24 -3.57
CA ASP A 76 13.40 -5.64 -4.25
C ASP A 76 13.52 -5.10 -5.69
N LEU A 77 13.09 -3.85 -5.88
CA LEU A 77 13.06 -3.19 -7.18
C LEU A 77 14.37 -2.45 -7.46
N ASP A 78 14.84 -2.53 -8.71
CA ASP A 78 16.06 -1.84 -9.13
C ASP A 78 15.96 -0.32 -8.96
N ASN A 79 17.07 0.29 -8.55
CA ASN A 79 17.23 1.76 -8.46
C ASN A 79 17.01 2.49 -9.81
N VAL A 80 16.94 1.75 -10.92
CA VAL A 80 16.55 2.27 -12.25
C VAL A 80 15.11 2.82 -12.24
N LEU A 81 14.31 2.48 -11.25
CA LEU A 81 12.91 2.90 -11.10
C LEU A 81 12.72 4.17 -10.26
N LEU A 82 13.78 4.94 -10.01
CA LEU A 82 13.70 6.25 -9.36
C LEU A 82 12.69 7.18 -10.07
N LEU A 83 12.04 8.03 -9.29
CA LEU A 83 11.09 9.01 -9.81
C LEU A 83 11.83 10.08 -10.61
N SER A 84 11.25 10.44 -11.75
CA SER A 84 11.73 11.56 -12.56
C SER A 84 11.25 12.88 -11.97
N ASP A 85 11.93 13.98 -12.28
CA ASP A 85 11.57 15.31 -11.78
C ASP A 85 10.15 15.72 -12.18
N LYS A 86 9.67 15.27 -13.35
CA LYS A 86 8.29 15.48 -13.79
C LYS A 86 7.26 14.75 -12.92
N GLU A 87 7.60 13.57 -12.41
CA GLU A 87 6.70 12.81 -11.53
C GLU A 87 6.70 13.38 -10.13
N ARG A 88 7.87 13.78 -9.62
CA ARG A 88 8.00 14.48 -8.34
C ARG A 88 7.15 15.75 -8.32
N THR A 89 7.35 16.62 -9.31
CA THR A 89 6.58 17.85 -9.46
C THR A 89 5.08 17.59 -9.63
N LYS A 90 4.69 16.51 -10.32
CA LYS A 90 3.28 16.10 -10.44
C LYS A 90 2.68 15.74 -9.08
N ILE A 91 3.36 14.92 -8.27
CA ILE A 91 2.88 14.53 -6.93
C ILE A 91 2.81 15.75 -6.00
N SER A 92 3.86 16.59 -6.01
CA SER A 92 3.90 17.83 -5.23
C SER A 92 2.78 18.80 -5.64
N SER A 93 2.45 18.89 -6.92
CA SER A 93 1.35 19.73 -7.43
C SER A 93 -0.04 19.23 -7.02
N GLN A 94 -0.20 17.92 -6.86
CA GLN A 94 -1.48 17.29 -6.49
C GLN A 94 -1.83 17.49 -5.00
N ARG A 95 -0.89 17.97 -4.18
CA ARG A 95 -1.07 18.28 -2.74
C ARG A 95 -1.86 17.19 -2.00
N PRO A 96 -1.24 16.04 -1.73
CA PRO A 96 -1.91 14.95 -1.04
C PRO A 96 -2.45 15.38 0.33
N ILE A 97 -3.58 14.80 0.70
CA ILE A 97 -4.32 15.18 1.92
C ILE A 97 -3.71 14.53 3.17
N SER A 98 -3.07 13.37 3.01
CA SER A 98 -2.45 12.60 4.09
C SER A 98 -1.16 11.92 3.64
N PHE A 99 -0.30 11.58 4.61
CA PHE A 99 0.92 10.80 4.36
C PHE A 99 0.60 9.42 3.76
N SER A 100 -0.50 8.79 4.17
CA SER A 100 -0.95 7.50 3.61
C SER A 100 -1.30 7.62 2.13
N CYS A 101 -2.02 8.68 1.75
CA CYS A 101 -2.36 8.97 0.36
C CYS A 101 -1.10 9.23 -0.48
N LEU A 102 -0.16 10.02 0.05
CA LEU A 102 1.13 10.26 -0.60
C LEU A 102 1.91 8.95 -0.82
N LYS A 103 2.01 8.11 0.22
CA LYS A 103 2.69 6.81 0.15
C LYS A 103 2.08 5.92 -0.92
N GLU A 104 0.74 5.81 -0.94
CA GLU A 104 0.02 5.00 -1.92
C GLU A 104 0.25 5.50 -3.36
N GLN A 105 0.18 6.82 -3.58
CA GLN A 105 0.46 7.40 -4.90
C GLN A 105 1.89 7.10 -5.38
N VAL A 106 2.88 7.28 -4.51
CA VAL A 106 4.29 6.98 -4.82
C VAL A 106 4.45 5.49 -5.13
N GLN A 107 3.86 4.61 -4.32
CA GLN A 107 3.93 3.17 -4.51
C GLN A 107 3.31 2.74 -5.84
N GLN A 108 2.12 3.26 -6.18
CA GLN A 108 1.46 2.96 -7.46
C GLN A 108 2.29 3.43 -8.65
N LEU A 109 2.93 4.60 -8.56
CA LEU A 109 3.80 5.10 -9.62
C LEU A 109 5.05 4.22 -9.82
N VAL A 110 5.71 3.83 -8.73
CA VAL A 110 6.90 2.95 -8.78
C VAL A 110 6.53 1.58 -9.36
N LEU A 111 5.42 0.99 -8.92
CA LEU A 111 4.94 -0.29 -9.44
C LEU A 111 4.56 -0.20 -10.93
N HIS A 112 3.86 0.86 -11.34
CA HIS A 112 3.53 1.08 -12.74
C HIS A 112 4.79 1.22 -13.61
N LYS A 113 5.82 1.93 -13.11
CA LYS A 113 7.12 2.01 -13.80
C LYS A 113 7.82 0.66 -13.92
N SER A 114 7.77 -0.18 -12.87
CA SER A 114 8.31 -1.55 -12.91
C SER A 114 7.65 -2.38 -14.01
N GLN A 115 6.31 -2.31 -14.11
CA GLN A 115 5.55 -3.02 -15.13
C GLN A 115 5.87 -2.54 -16.55
N VAL A 116 5.96 -1.22 -16.77
CA VAL A 116 6.30 -0.63 -18.08
C VAL A 116 7.72 -1.02 -18.51
N ASN A 117 8.66 -1.10 -17.57
CA ASN A 117 10.05 -1.46 -17.85
C ASN A 117 10.29 -2.98 -17.95
N ASN A 118 9.25 -3.82 -17.93
CA ASN A 118 9.34 -5.29 -17.94
C ASN A 118 10.25 -5.87 -16.83
N ILE A 119 10.49 -5.12 -15.75
CA ILE A 119 11.19 -5.64 -14.56
C ILE A 119 10.12 -6.34 -13.72
N TYR A 120 9.81 -7.57 -14.11
CA TYR A 120 8.95 -8.45 -13.32
C TYR A 120 9.72 -8.89 -12.08
N TYR A 121 9.32 -8.37 -10.93
CA TYR A 121 9.47 -9.09 -9.66
C TYR A 121 8.09 -9.39 -9.10
N GLU A 122 7.95 -10.60 -8.58
CA GLU A 122 6.78 -11.13 -7.90
C GLU A 122 6.43 -10.24 -6.71
N ALA A 123 5.73 -9.13 -6.96
CA ALA A 123 4.99 -8.48 -5.91
C ALA A 123 3.93 -9.50 -5.48
N HIS A 124 4.12 -10.06 -4.28
CA HIS A 124 3.04 -10.59 -3.48
C HIS A 124 1.96 -9.51 -3.44
N LEU A 125 1.05 -9.56 -4.40
CA LEU A 125 -0.14 -8.75 -4.40
C LEU A 125 -0.88 -9.16 -3.14
N ASP A 126 -1.01 -8.20 -2.23
CA ASP A 126 -2.02 -8.22 -1.19
C ASP A 126 -3.32 -8.67 -1.85
N SER A 127 -3.69 -9.90 -1.53
CA SER A 127 -4.77 -10.68 -2.11
C SER A 127 -6.10 -10.17 -1.58
N GLU A 128 -6.43 -8.89 -1.77
CA GLU A 128 -7.70 -8.34 -1.27
C GLU A 128 -8.44 -7.41 -2.23
N ASN A 129 -7.98 -7.18 -3.47
CA ASN A 129 -8.76 -6.36 -4.39
C ASN A 129 -9.00 -6.99 -5.78
N LYS A 130 -10.23 -7.53 -5.89
CA LYS A 130 -11.05 -7.68 -7.09
C LYS A 130 -10.61 -8.72 -8.12
N VAL A 131 -10.91 -9.97 -7.78
CA VAL A 131 -11.41 -10.92 -8.78
C VAL A 131 -12.76 -11.42 -8.30
N SER A 132 -13.86 -10.86 -8.83
CA SER A 132 -15.23 -11.25 -8.46
C SER A 132 -15.59 -12.69 -8.85
N ASP A 133 -14.76 -13.35 -9.65
CA ASP A 133 -14.97 -14.71 -10.15
C ASP A 133 -14.02 -15.71 -9.46
N PRO A 134 -14.53 -16.69 -8.69
CA PRO A 134 -13.71 -17.65 -7.95
C PRO A 134 -12.78 -18.48 -8.84
N LEU A 135 -13.18 -18.72 -10.10
CA LEU A 135 -12.39 -19.40 -11.12
C LEU A 135 -11.17 -18.59 -11.59
N LEU A 136 -11.31 -17.27 -11.73
CA LEU A 136 -10.21 -16.39 -12.12
C LEU A 136 -9.19 -16.26 -10.97
N ALA A 137 -9.66 -16.21 -9.73
CA ALA A 137 -8.78 -16.21 -8.55
C ALA A 137 -7.99 -17.52 -8.45
N GLN A 138 -8.66 -18.65 -8.73
CA GLN A 138 -7.99 -19.96 -8.80
C GLN A 138 -6.96 -20.02 -9.93
N ALA A 139 -7.26 -19.45 -11.11
CA ALA A 139 -6.32 -19.37 -12.22
C ALA A 139 -5.11 -18.48 -11.91
N ALA A 140 -5.30 -17.34 -11.25
CA ALA A 140 -4.22 -16.47 -10.78
C ALA A 140 -3.30 -17.19 -9.79
N ARG A 141 -3.87 -17.93 -8.82
CA ARG A 141 -3.11 -18.79 -7.89
C ARG A 141 -2.38 -19.94 -8.62
N LEU A 142 -3.02 -20.42 -9.70
CA LEU A 142 -2.52 -21.33 -10.72
C LEU A 142 -1.18 -20.91 -11.36
N GLY A 143 -1.10 -19.63 -11.72
CA GLY A 143 -0.04 -19.05 -12.56
C GLY A 143 0.19 -19.88 -13.82
N LYS A 144 1.45 -20.25 -14.09
CA LYS A 144 1.85 -21.10 -15.23
C LYS A 144 1.12 -22.45 -15.29
N LYS A 145 0.68 -23.02 -14.17
CA LYS A 145 -0.05 -24.30 -14.16
C LYS A 145 -1.48 -24.16 -14.68
N ALA A 146 -2.06 -22.96 -14.63
CA ALA A 146 -3.38 -22.69 -15.21
C ALA A 146 -3.41 -22.88 -16.74
N LEU A 147 -2.28 -22.64 -17.42
CA LEU A 147 -2.15 -22.84 -18.88
C LEU A 147 -2.09 -24.32 -19.30
N LYS A 148 -2.01 -25.27 -18.36
CA LYS A 148 -2.00 -26.71 -18.67
C LYS A 148 -3.41 -27.27 -18.84
N ASP A 149 -4.40 -26.63 -18.21
CA ASP A 149 -5.79 -27.07 -18.29
C ASP A 149 -6.50 -26.36 -19.46
N PRO A 150 -6.99 -27.10 -20.47
CA PRO A 150 -7.65 -26.53 -21.63
C PRO A 150 -8.89 -25.69 -21.27
N LYS A 151 -9.64 -26.10 -20.24
CA LYS A 151 -10.86 -25.41 -19.80
C LYS A 151 -10.55 -24.05 -19.20
N THR A 152 -9.52 -23.98 -18.36
CA THR A 152 -9.04 -22.73 -17.77
C THR A 152 -8.50 -21.79 -18.84
N LEU A 153 -7.77 -22.29 -19.85
CA LEU A 153 -7.28 -21.45 -20.96
C LEU A 153 -8.41 -20.89 -21.82
N ALA A 154 -9.44 -21.68 -22.13
CA ALA A 154 -10.60 -21.22 -22.90
C ALA A 154 -11.39 -20.14 -22.14
N LEU A 155 -11.58 -20.31 -20.83
CA LEU A 155 -12.19 -19.29 -19.96
C LEU A 155 -11.39 -17.97 -19.95
N LEU A 156 -10.06 -18.07 -19.86
CA LEU A 156 -9.18 -16.89 -19.93
C LEU A 156 -9.23 -16.22 -21.30
N TRP A 157 -9.36 -17.00 -22.37
CA TRP A 157 -9.50 -16.49 -23.72
C TRP A 157 -10.81 -15.73 -23.92
N ASP A 158 -11.93 -16.30 -23.46
CA ASP A 158 -13.25 -15.68 -23.52
C ASP A 158 -13.32 -14.37 -22.70
N LYS A 159 -12.74 -14.36 -21.50
CA LYS A 159 -12.75 -13.18 -20.61
C LYS A 159 -11.80 -12.05 -21.07
N PHE A 160 -10.58 -12.39 -21.50
CA PHE A 160 -9.55 -11.38 -21.77
C PHE A 160 -9.37 -11.05 -23.26
N GLY A 161 -9.69 -11.98 -24.16
CA GLY A 161 -9.63 -11.82 -25.62
C GLY A 161 -8.23 -11.56 -26.21
N ASN A 162 -7.18 -11.52 -25.38
CA ASN A 162 -5.83 -11.16 -25.82
C ASN A 162 -4.75 -11.89 -25.01
N GLN A 163 -3.80 -12.53 -25.72
CA GLN A 163 -2.63 -13.21 -25.16
C GLN A 163 -1.84 -12.35 -24.18
N ASN A 164 -1.71 -11.04 -24.45
CA ASN A 164 -0.96 -10.12 -23.59
C ASN A 164 -1.65 -9.92 -22.24
N LYS A 165 -2.98 -9.86 -22.23
CA LYS A 165 -3.76 -9.71 -21.00
C LYS A 165 -3.75 -10.99 -20.17
N ILE A 166 -3.81 -12.15 -20.82
CA ILE A 166 -3.70 -13.46 -20.14
C ILE A 166 -2.29 -13.64 -19.56
N ALA A 167 -1.26 -13.26 -20.31
CA ALA A 167 0.13 -13.26 -19.86
C ALA A 167 0.34 -12.39 -18.63
N LEU A 168 -0.19 -11.16 -18.67
CA LEU A 168 -0.16 -10.21 -17.55
C LEU A 168 -0.92 -10.76 -16.33
N PHE A 169 -2.11 -11.32 -16.54
CA PHE A 169 -2.96 -11.84 -15.47
C PHE A 169 -2.35 -13.05 -14.75
N LEU A 170 -1.68 -13.94 -15.47
CA LEU A 170 -1.07 -15.16 -14.92
C LEU A 170 0.39 -14.99 -14.48
N GLY A 171 0.99 -13.80 -14.67
CA GLY A 171 2.40 -13.56 -14.35
C GLY A 171 3.36 -14.38 -15.21
N VAL A 172 3.04 -14.61 -16.48
CA VAL A 172 3.85 -15.43 -17.39
C VAL A 172 4.17 -14.68 -18.68
N HIS A 173 5.31 -14.97 -19.30
CA HIS A 173 5.69 -14.33 -20.55
C HIS A 173 4.71 -14.68 -21.70
N ARG A 174 4.40 -13.71 -22.57
CA ARG A 174 3.48 -13.85 -23.73
C ARG A 174 3.79 -15.09 -24.57
N SER A 175 5.07 -15.37 -24.81
CA SER A 175 5.49 -16.54 -25.60
C SER A 175 5.07 -17.87 -24.97
N THR A 176 4.93 -17.93 -23.64
CA THR A 176 4.45 -19.11 -22.91
C THR A 176 2.96 -19.34 -23.19
N VAL A 177 2.16 -18.28 -23.19
CA VAL A 177 0.74 -18.34 -23.55
C VAL A 177 0.57 -18.72 -25.01
N SER A 178 1.33 -18.09 -25.92
CA SER A 178 1.25 -18.36 -27.36
C SER A 178 1.60 -19.81 -27.71
N ARG A 179 2.64 -20.39 -27.09
CA ARG A 179 2.97 -21.81 -27.26
C ARG A 179 1.83 -22.72 -26.80
N ARG A 180 1.22 -22.41 -25.65
CA ARG A 180 0.11 -23.20 -25.10
C ARG A 180 -1.20 -23.08 -25.87
N CYS A 181 -1.52 -21.90 -26.41
CA CYS A 181 -2.64 -21.75 -27.34
C CYS A 181 -2.43 -22.61 -28.60
N LYS A 182 -1.21 -22.61 -29.17
CA LYS A 182 -0.87 -23.46 -30.32
C LYS A 182 -0.95 -24.95 -30.02
N ASP A 183 -0.46 -25.39 -28.85
CA ASP A 183 -0.54 -26.79 -28.41
C ASP A 183 -2.00 -27.29 -28.28
N LEU A 184 -2.93 -26.38 -27.98
CA LEU A 184 -4.34 -26.68 -27.68
C LEU A 184 -5.30 -26.33 -28.84
N GLY A 185 -4.79 -25.84 -29.97
CA GLY A 185 -5.60 -25.52 -31.16
C GLY A 185 -6.48 -24.28 -31.04
N LEU A 186 -6.09 -23.31 -30.19
CA LEU A 186 -6.75 -22.01 -29.96
C LEU A 186 -6.00 -20.85 -30.64
#